data_AF-A0A9Q0FWB5-F1
#
_entry.id   AF-A0A9Q0FWB5-F1
#
_cell.length_a   1.000
_cell.length_b   1.000
_cell.length_c   1.000
_cell.angle_alpha   90.00
_cell.angle_beta   90.00
_cell.angle_gamma   90.00
#
_symmetry.space_group_name_H-M   'P 1'
#
loop_
_entity.id
_entity.type
_entity.pdbx_description
1 polymer ?
#
loop_
_entity_poly.entity_id
_entity_poly.type
_entity_poly.pdbx_seq_one_letter_code
_entity_poly.pdbx_strand_id
1 'polypeptide(L)'
;MATVTFNKGDQAEVCSNQEGFLRFYCDGTVLKQLSPNFYAMQYKNLVEEDDESRPLVEVVPSEEIRPTLPRIHFGCGFGLYNKVDVFANDG
;
A
#
# COMPACT_ATOMS: atom_id res chain seq x y z
N MET A 1 8.31 12.41 -15.04
CA MET A 1 8.08 11.54 -13.88
C MET A 1 8.29 10.11 -14.35
N ALA A 2 9.20 9.34 -13.74
CA ALA A 2 9.35 7.94 -14.10
C ALA A 2 8.10 7.18 -13.63
N THR A 3 7.32 6.67 -14.58
CA THR A 3 6.19 5.79 -14.28
C THR A 3 6.74 4.42 -13.93
N VAL A 4 6.69 4.05 -12.65
CA VAL A 4 6.98 2.68 -12.22
C VAL A 4 5.84 1.81 -12.73
N THR A 5 6.17 0.78 -13.50
CA THR A 5 5.20 -0.23 -13.94
C THR A 5 5.29 -1.41 -12.99
N PHE A 6 4.14 -1.85 -12.48
CA PHE A 6 4.07 -2.99 -11.57
C PHE A 6 3.63 -4.25 -12.33
N ASN A 7 4.21 -5.38 -11.97
CA ASN A 7 3.88 -6.68 -12.51
C ASN A 7 3.01 -7.46 -11.52
N LYS A 8 2.30 -8.48 -12.02
CA LYS A 8 1.57 -9.42 -11.17
C LYS A 8 2.53 -10.05 -10.16
N GLY A 9 2.17 -9.99 -8.89
CA GLY A 9 2.93 -10.53 -7.76
C GLY A 9 3.82 -9.50 -7.07
N ASP A 10 4.03 -8.32 -7.65
CA ASP A 10 4.81 -7.26 -7.01
C ASP A 10 4.14 -6.83 -5.70
N GLN A 11 4.97 -6.66 -4.66
CA GLN A 11 4.56 -6.05 -3.40
C GLN A 11 4.65 -4.54 -3.54
N ALA A 12 3.60 -3.86 -3.11
CA ALA A 12 3.49 -2.41 -3.17
C ALA A 12 2.63 -1.91 -2.02
N GLU A 13 2.76 -0.62 -1.72
CA GLU A 13 1.92 0.07 -0.75
C GLU A 13 0.93 0.96 -1.50
N VAL A 14 -0.33 0.96 -1.05
CA VAL A 14 -1.36 1.87 -1.53
C VAL A 14 -1.46 3.06 -0.57
N CYS A 15 -1.39 4.26 -1.12
CA CYS A 15 -1.57 5.54 -0.42
C CYS A 15 -2.92 6.12 -0.81
N SER A 16 -3.93 5.88 0.02
CA SER A 16 -5.27 6.39 -0.24
C SER A 16 -5.31 7.92 -0.14
N ASN A 17 -5.90 8.58 -1.14
CA ASN A 17 -6.18 10.02 -1.11
C ASN A 17 -7.57 10.34 -0.52
N GLN A 18 -8.30 9.34 -0.02
CA GLN A 18 -9.61 9.55 0.56
C GLN A 18 -9.52 10.38 1.85
N GLU A 19 -10.51 11.24 2.05
CA GLU A 19 -10.65 12.02 3.28
C GLU A 19 -10.77 11.06 4.47
N GLY A 20 -9.93 11.25 5.49
CA GLY A 20 -9.79 10.33 6.63
C GLY A 20 -8.62 9.34 6.52
N PHE A 21 -8.03 9.14 5.33
CA PHE A 21 -6.90 8.23 5.09
C PHE A 21 -5.66 8.92 4.51
N LEU A 22 -5.63 10.25 4.53
CA LEU A 22 -4.45 11.03 4.14
C LEU A 22 -3.22 10.60 4.96
N ARG A 23 -2.17 10.14 4.25
CA ARG A 23 -0.91 9.60 4.83
C ARG A 23 -1.07 8.24 5.54
N PHE A 24 -2.09 7.48 5.15
CA PHE A 24 -2.22 6.09 5.51
C PHE A 24 -1.73 5.21 4.36
N TYR A 25 -0.88 4.24 4.68
CA TYR A 25 -0.28 3.35 3.70
C TYR A 25 -0.70 1.92 4.02
N CYS A 26 -1.23 1.19 3.06
CA CYS A 26 -1.55 -0.23 3.23
C CYS A 26 -0.71 -1.10 2.32
N ASP A 27 -0.12 -2.14 2.89
CA ASP A 27 0.56 -3.20 2.15
C ASP A 27 -0.43 -3.96 1.24
N GLY A 28 -0.01 -4.24 0.01
CA GLY A 28 -0.76 -5.04 -0.93
C GLY A 28 0.07 -5.75 -1.99
N THR A 29 -0.58 -6.64 -2.72
CA THR A 29 -0.02 -7.41 -3.83
C THR A 29 -0.75 -7.07 -5.12
N VAL A 30 0.01 -6.81 -6.17
CA VAL A 30 -0.54 -6.55 -7.50
C VAL A 30 -1.07 -7.85 -8.09
N LEU A 31 -2.38 -7.94 -8.33
CA LEU A 31 -2.98 -9.11 -8.96
C LEU A 31 -2.87 -9.07 -10.49
N LYS A 32 -3.08 -7.87 -11.07
CA LYS A 32 -2.94 -7.60 -12.51
C LYS A 32 -3.07 -6.11 -12.80
N GLN A 33 -2.48 -5.68 -13.91
CA GLN A 33 -2.79 -4.41 -14.52
C GLN A 33 -4.13 -4.50 -15.28
N LEU A 34 -5.03 -3.55 -15.04
CA LEU A 34 -6.33 -3.47 -15.72
C LEU A 34 -6.28 -2.50 -16.91
N SER A 35 -5.52 -1.42 -16.76
CA SER A 35 -5.25 -0.43 -17.80
C SER A 35 -3.92 0.28 -17.49
N PRO A 36 -3.39 1.16 -18.37
CA PRO A 36 -2.13 1.85 -18.13
C PRO A 36 -2.03 2.52 -16.75
N ASN A 37 -3.15 3.03 -16.23
CA ASN A 37 -3.19 3.81 -14.99
C ASN A 37 -3.93 3.11 -13.84
N PHE A 38 -4.34 1.85 -13.98
CA PHE A 38 -5.13 1.15 -12.95
C PHE A 38 -4.70 -0.30 -12.76
N TYR A 39 -4.64 -0.71 -11.49
CA TYR A 39 -4.26 -2.05 -11.07
C TYR A 39 -5.33 -2.65 -10.16
N ALA A 40 -5.51 -3.96 -10.25
CA ALA A 40 -6.20 -4.72 -9.21
C ALA A 40 -5.20 -5.06 -8.10
N MET A 41 -5.44 -4.52 -6.91
CA MET A 41 -4.60 -4.72 -5.72
C MET A 41 -5.34 -5.56 -4.71
N GLN A 42 -4.67 -6.58 -4.16
CA GLN A 42 -5.14 -7.31 -2.98
C GLN A 42 -4.41 -6.79 -1.76
N TYR A 43 -5.14 -6.31 -0.76
CA TYR A 43 -4.54 -5.85 0.49
C TYR A 43 -4.10 -7.02 1.36
N LYS A 44 -3.03 -6.80 2.12
CA LYS A 44 -2.45 -7.83 2.97
C LYS A 44 -3.21 -8.02 4.28
N ASN A 45 -3.67 -6.92 4.87
CA ASN A 45 -4.27 -6.90 6.20
C ASN A 45 -5.73 -6.43 6.20
N LEU A 46 -6.28 -6.00 5.06
CA LEU A 46 -7.69 -5.59 4.92
C LEU A 46 -8.52 -6.73 4.33
N VAL A 47 -9.78 -6.82 4.75
CA VAL A 47 -10.74 -7.86 4.36
C VAL A 47 -12.01 -7.26 3.77
N GLU A 48 -12.79 -8.05 3.03
CA GLU A 48 -14.09 -7.62 2.49
C GLU A 48 -15.09 -7.34 3.63
N GLU A 49 -15.92 -6.29 3.50
CA GLU A 49 -16.93 -5.94 4.52
C GLU A 49 -17.99 -7.04 4.70
N ASP A 50 -18.37 -7.72 3.61
CA ASP A 50 -19.38 -8.78 3.62
C ASP A 50 -18.82 -10.15 4.04
N ASP A 51 -17.50 -10.35 3.95
CA ASP A 51 -16.82 -11.60 4.26
C ASP A 51 -15.40 -11.35 4.78
N GLU A 52 -15.28 -11.23 6.10
CA GLU A 52 -14.02 -10.98 6.81
C GLU A 52 -12.98 -12.12 6.64
N SER A 53 -13.35 -13.26 6.04
CA SER A 53 -12.40 -14.33 5.72
C SER A 53 -11.64 -14.09 4.41
N ARG A 54 -12.06 -13.10 3.62
CA ARG A 54 -11.53 -12.84 2.29
C ARG A 54 -10.74 -11.52 2.27
N PRO A 55 -9.50 -11.52 1.75
CA PRO A 55 -8.74 -10.28 1.57
C PRO A 55 -9.45 -9.30 0.66
N LEU A 56 -9.42 -8.01 1.01
CA LEU A 56 -9.99 -6.93 0.21
C LEU A 56 -9.22 -6.80 -1.12
N VAL A 57 -9.97 -6.69 -2.22
CA VAL A 57 -9.42 -6.42 -3.55
C VAL A 57 -10.05 -5.16 -4.12
N GLU A 58 -9.21 -4.20 -4.50
CA GLU A 58 -9.66 -2.92 -5.07
C GLU A 58 -9.00 -2.61 -6.41
N VAL A 59 -9.66 -1.72 -7.16
CA VAL A 59 -9.10 -1.11 -8.36
C VAL A 59 -8.47 0.22 -7.96
N VAL A 60 -7.14 0.27 -7.98
CA VAL A 60 -6.36 1.40 -7.47
C VAL A 60 -5.67 2.13 -8.63
N PRO A 61 -5.69 3.48 -8.67
CA PRO A 61 -4.96 4.24 -9.67
C PRO A 61 -3.45 4.15 -9.45
N SER A 62 -2.67 4.16 -10.53
CA SER A 62 -1.21 4.02 -10.48
C SER A 62 -0.51 5.12 -9.65
N GLU A 63 -1.13 6.28 -9.53
CA GLU A 63 -0.62 7.42 -8.74
C GLU A 63 -0.72 7.18 -7.23
N GLU A 64 -1.58 6.25 -6.79
CA GLU A 64 -1.75 5.88 -5.39
C GLU A 64 -0.92 4.65 -5.00
N ILE A 65 -0.14 4.09 -5.92
CA ILE A 65 0.69 2.91 -5.67
C ILE A 65 2.16 3.31 -5.63
N ARG A 66 2.86 2.93 -4.56
CA ARG A 66 4.32 3.07 -4.46
C ARG A 66 5.00 1.72 -4.21
N PRO A 67 6.26 1.54 -4.64
CA PRO A 67 7.03 0.36 -4.26
C PRO A 67 7.15 0.25 -2.74
N THR A 68 7.16 -0.99 -2.22
CA THR A 68 7.44 -1.23 -0.80
C THR A 68 8.78 -0.64 -0.41
N LEU A 69 8.82 0.08 0.72
CA LEU A 69 10.05 0.69 1.19
C LEU A 69 11.09 -0.41 1.50
N PRO A 70 12.38 -0.21 1.14
CA PRO A 70 13.43 -1.15 1.53
C PRO A 70 13.46 -1.28 3.06
N ARG A 71 13.54 -2.51 3.57
CA ARG A 71 13.68 -2.73 5.02
C ARG A 71 14.99 -2.13 5.49
N ILE A 72 14.91 -1.02 6.21
CA ILE A 72 16.05 -0.37 6.84
C ILE A 72 16.20 -0.95 8.25
N HIS A 73 17.34 -1.57 8.52
CA HIS A 73 17.72 -1.89 9.90
C HIS A 73 18.29 -0.64 10.55
N PHE A 74 17.48 0.05 11.35
CA PHE A 74 17.96 1.19 12.13
C PHE A 74 18.95 0.68 13.19
N GLY A 75 20.24 1.00 13.02
CA GLY A 75 21.29 0.63 13.97
C GLY A 75 21.21 1.37 15.31
N CYS A 76 20.42 2.44 15.39
CA CYS A 76 20.05 3.15 16.61
C CYS A 76 18.53 3.41 16.60
N GLY A 77 17.90 3.48 17.79
CA GLY A 77 16.47 3.78 17.91
C GLY A 77 16.10 5.17 17.40
N PHE A 78 14.80 5.45 17.33
CA PHE A 78 14.29 6.76 16.92
C PHE A 78 14.61 7.85 17.95
N GLY A 79 14.96 9.04 17.47
CA GLY A 79 15.15 10.24 18.30
C GLY A 79 13.87 11.05 18.46
N LEU A 80 13.86 11.95 19.45
CA LEU A 80 12.78 12.92 19.61
C LEU A 80 12.61 13.76 18.33
N TYR A 81 11.36 14.00 17.92
CA TYR A 81 10.96 14.72 16.70
C TYR A 81 11.27 14.02 15.36
N ASN A 82 11.70 12.76 15.35
CA ASN A 82 11.74 11.99 14.11
C ASN A 82 10.32 11.83 13.55
N LYS A 83 10.14 12.17 12.28
CA LYS A 83 8.93 11.83 11.54
C LYS A 83 9.05 10.37 11.12
N VAL A 84 8.11 9.57 11.60
CA VAL A 84 8.05 8.14 11.33
C VAL A 84 6.63 7.81 10.90
N ASP A 85 6.51 6.78 10.08
CA ASP A 85 5.23 6.12 9.85
C ASP A 85 4.98 5.13 10.99
N VAL A 86 3.72 4.96 11.39
CA VAL A 86 3.31 4.05 12.46
C VAL A 86 2.37 3.03 11.86
N PHE A 87 2.65 1.75 12.07
CA PHE A 87 1.74 0.67 11.73
C PHE A 87 0.62 0.59 12.78
N ALA A 88 -0.59 0.99 12.42
CA ALA A 88 -1.79 1.00 13.26
C ALA A 88 -3.05 0.82 12.40
N ASN A 89 -4.02 0.02 12.88
CA ASN A 89 -5.23 -0.31 12.12
C ASN A 89 -4.91 -0.92 10.74
N ASP A 90 -4.01 -1.90 10.71
CA ASP A 90 -3.71 -2.71 9.53
C ASP A 90 -2.95 -2.02 8.39
N GLY A 91 -2.52 -0.76 8.59
CA GLY A 91 -1.59 -0.01 7.74
C GLY A 91 -0.54 0.74 8.53
#